data_AF-A0A2B6R1T2-F1
#
_entry.id   AF-A0A2B6R1T2-F1
#
_cell.length_a   1.000
_cell.length_b   1.000
_cell.length_c   1.000
_cell.angle_alpha   90.00
_cell.angle_beta   90.00
_cell.angle_gamma   90.00
#
_symmetry.space_group_name_H-M   'P 1'
#
loop_
_entity.id
_entity.type
_entity.pdbx_description
1 polymer ?
#
loop_
_entity_poly.entity_id
_entity_poly.type
_entity_poly.pdbx_seq_one_letter_code
_entity_poly.pdbx_strand_id
1 'polypeptide(L)' 'MPMGMWGFDDEVSERGLKYCIGGDHMQEWYYIVDKKDLRIFVDLIYFFIEEHDADKMINPKLGIKGWS' A
#
# COMPACT_ATOMS: atom_id res chain seq x y z
N MET A 1 5.46 -1.26 10.67
CA MET A 1 4.07 -1.61 11.02
C MET A 1 3.29 -1.77 9.72
N PRO A 2 2.30 -2.66 9.60
CA PRO A 2 1.45 -2.75 8.40
C PRO A 2 0.66 -1.44 8.24
N MET A 3 0.44 -0.97 7.00
CA MET A 3 -0.28 0.28 6.73
C MET A 3 -1.70 0.29 7.31
N GLY A 4 -2.35 -0.88 7.46
CA GLY A 4 -3.64 -0.99 8.13
C GLY A 4 -3.67 -0.51 9.59
N MET A 5 -2.54 -0.55 10.30
CA MET A 5 -2.44 0.02 11.67
C MET A 5 -2.41 1.56 11.69
N TRP A 6 -2.32 2.20 10.53
CA TRP A 6 -2.23 3.64 10.36
C TRP A 6 -3.50 4.25 9.76
N GLY A 7 -4.60 3.48 9.69
CA GLY A 7 -5.87 3.94 9.14
C GLY A 7 -5.96 3.85 7.61
N PHE A 8 -4.96 3.28 6.93
CA PHE A 8 -5.01 3.06 5.47
C PHE A 8 -6.24 2.23 5.05
N ASP A 9 -6.67 1.29 5.90
CA ASP A 9 -7.83 0.44 5.64
C ASP A 9 -9.12 1.26 5.56
N ASP A 10 -9.24 2.28 6.42
CA ASP A 10 -10.39 3.19 6.44
C ASP A 10 -10.40 4.05 5.17
N GLU A 11 -9.26 4.63 4.78
CA GLU A 11 -9.15 5.46 3.57
C GLU A 11 -9.50 4.69 2.30
N VAL A 12 -9.02 3.45 2.19
CA VAL A 12 -9.34 2.57 1.06
C VAL A 12 -10.84 2.23 1.03
N SER A 13 -11.42 1.93 2.21
CA SER A 13 -12.84 1.60 2.34
C SER A 13 -13.76 2.79 2.03
N GLU A 14 -13.40 4.01 2.46
CA GLU A 14 -14.15 5.25 2.15
C GLU A 14 -14.25 5.49 0.63
N ARG A 15 -13.23 5.09 -0.13
CA ARG A 15 -13.21 5.18 -1.60
C ARG A 15 -13.91 3.99 -2.28
N GLY A 16 -14.52 3.09 -1.51
CA GLY A 16 -15.29 1.94 -2.01
C GLY A 16 -14.42 0.84 -2.62
N LEU A 17 -13.11 0.87 -2.37
CA LEU A 17 -12.17 -0.11 -2.90
C LEU A 17 -12.13 -1.34 -2.02
N LYS A 18 -11.89 -2.50 -2.64
CA LYS A 18 -11.74 -3.77 -1.94
C LYS A 18 -10.39 -4.37 -2.26
N TYR A 19 -9.76 -4.93 -1.25
CA TYR A 19 -8.50 -5.63 -1.39
C TYR A 19 -8.41 -6.76 -0.36
N CYS A 20 -7.46 -7.67 -0.55
CA CYS A 20 -7.08 -8.68 0.43
C CYS A 20 -5.58 -8.65 0.67
N ILE A 21 -5.13 -9.22 1.77
CA ILE A 21 -3.70 -9.41 2.06
C ILE A 21 -3.39 -10.89 1.85
N GLY A 22 -2.39 -11.17 1.01
CA GLY A 22 -1.82 -12.50 0.83
C GLY A 22 -0.43 -12.61 1.47
N GLY A 23 0.03 -13.84 1.67
CA GLY A 23 1.35 -14.15 2.25
C GLY A 23 1.28 -14.66 3.69
N ASP A 24 2.08 -15.67 4.01
CA ASP A 24 2.05 -16.34 5.32
C ASP A 24 2.87 -15.60 6.39
N HIS A 25 3.90 -14.88 5.98
CA HIS A 25 4.80 -14.13 6.85
C HIS A 25 4.78 -12.64 6.54
N MET A 26 4.91 -11.80 7.58
CA MET A 26 4.82 -10.33 7.46
C MET A 26 5.82 -9.72 6.45
N GLN A 27 6.95 -10.39 6.21
CA GLN A 27 7.99 -9.97 5.27
C GLN A 27 7.64 -10.26 3.81
N GLU A 28 6.61 -11.08 3.58
CA GLU A 28 6.14 -11.56 2.29
C GLU A 28 4.70 -11.13 2.01
N TRP A 29 4.14 -10.22 2.81
CA TRP A 29 2.79 -9.74 2.61
C TRP A 29 2.67 -8.91 1.33
N TYR A 30 1.59 -9.15 0.60
CA TYR A 30 1.24 -8.40 -0.60
C TYR A 30 -0.26 -8.12 -0.65
N TYR A 31 -0.60 -7.02 -1.31
CA TYR A 31 -1.98 -6.63 -1.56
C TYR A 31 -2.50 -7.33 -2.81
N ILE A 32 -3.68 -7.95 -2.70
CA ILE A 32 -4.43 -8.54 -3.79
C ILE A 32 -5.58 -7.59 -4.09
N VAL A 33 -5.62 -7.04 -5.31
CA VAL A 33 -6.56 -6.00 -5.73
C VAL A 33 -7.15 -6.37 -7.08
N ASP A 34 -8.42 -6.01 -7.29
CA ASP A 34 -9.07 -6.13 -8.59
C ASP A 34 -8.32 -5.31 -9.65
N LYS A 35 -8.11 -5.88 -10.84
CA LYS A 35 -7.33 -5.23 -11.91
C LYS A 35 -7.86 -3.86 -12.32
N LYS A 36 -9.19 -3.67 -12.26
CA LYS A 36 -9.86 -2.39 -12.54
C LYS A 36 -9.50 -1.29 -11.54
N ASP A 37 -9.17 -1.67 -10.31
CA ASP A 37 -8.94 -0.78 -9.18
C ASP A 37 -7.44 -0.61 -8.88
N LEU A 38 -6.59 -1.45 -9.49
CA LEU A 38 -5.15 -1.51 -9.29
C LEU A 38 -4.49 -0.13 -9.39
N ARG A 39 -4.86 0.68 -10.38
CA ARG A 39 -4.24 2.01 -10.56
C ARG A 39 -4.54 2.93 -9.38
N ILE A 40 -5.81 3.05 -9.02
CA ILE A 40 -6.26 3.92 -7.92
C ILE A 40 -5.66 3.44 -6.60
N PHE A 41 -5.58 2.13 -6.40
CA PHE A 41 -4.99 1.54 -5.20
C PHE A 41 -3.49 1.83 -5.08
N VAL A 42 -2.75 1.76 -6.19
CA VAL A 42 -1.32 2.13 -6.21
C VAL A 42 -1.13 3.63 -5.95
N ASP A 43 -1.97 4.48 -6.57
CA ASP A 43 -1.92 5.93 -6.33
C ASP A 43 -2.19 6.25 -4.85
N LEU A 44 -3.12 5.53 -4.21
CA LEU A 44 -3.39 5.63 -2.77
C LEU A 44 -2.20 5.25 -1.89
N ILE A 45 -1.54 4.13 -2.18
CA ILE A 45 -0.32 3.73 -1.47
C ILE A 45 0.74 4.84 -1.59
N TYR A 46 0.90 5.40 -2.79
CA TYR A 46 1.84 6.47 -3.02
C TYR A 46 1.53 7.70 -2.18
N PHE A 47 0.29 8.21 -2.22
CA PHE A 47 -0.11 9.38 -1.43
C PHE A 47 0.04 9.13 0.07
N PHE A 48 -0.36 7.95 0.55
CA PHE A 48 -0.20 7.58 1.95
C PHE A 48 1.28 7.63 2.38
N ILE A 49 2.19 7.12 1.54
CA ILE A 49 3.62 7.13 1.86
C ILE A 49 4.15 8.56 1.98
N GLU A 50 3.80 9.41 1.01
CA GLU A 50 4.22 10.82 0.97
C GLU A 50 3.64 11.64 2.14
N GLU A 51 2.35 11.49 2.45
CA GLU A 51 1.67 12.23 3.52
C GLU A 51 2.20 11.88 4.92
N HIS A 52 2.68 10.65 5.09
CA HIS A 52 3.12 10.12 6.39
C HIS A 52 4.65 10.01 6.54
N ASP A 53 5.45 10.48 5.57
CA ASP A 53 6.92 10.34 5.55
C ASP A 53 7.34 8.86 5.78
N ALA A 54 6.59 7.94 5.15
CA ALA A 54 6.67 6.51 5.39
C ALA A 54 7.60 5.78 4.42
N ASP A 55 8.46 6.51 3.68
CA ASP A 55 9.36 5.96 2.65
C ASP A 55 10.26 4.86 3.20
N LYS A 56 10.63 4.97 4.48
CA LYS A 56 11.45 3.97 5.21
C LYS A 56 10.74 2.62 5.40
N MET A 57 9.44 2.55 5.12
CA MET A 57 8.64 1.32 5.17
C MET A 57 8.68 0.53 3.86
N ILE A 58 9.10 1.16 2.76
CA ILE A 58 9.32 0.46 1.50
C ILE A 58 10.54 -0.45 1.70
N ASN A 59 10.39 -1.73 1.35
CA ASN A 59 11.52 -2.65 1.37
C ASN A 59 12.64 -2.06 0.50
N PRO A 60 13.85 -1.82 1.04
CA PRO A 60 14.94 -1.17 0.29
C PRO A 60 15.32 -1.91 -0.99
N LYS A 61 15.05 -3.22 -1.07
CA LYS A 61 15.26 -4.05 -2.27
C LYS A 61 14.19 -3.83 -3.35
N LEU A 62 13.03 -3.32 -2.98
CA LEU A 62 11.89 -2.98 -3.85
C LEU A 62 11.77 -1.47 -4.08
N GLY A 63 12.62 -0.66 -3.44
CA GLY A 63 12.69 0.77 -3.69
C GLY A 63 12.96 1.04 -5.16
N ILE A 64 12.00 1.67 -5.84
CA ILE A 64 12.17 2.08 -7.23
C ILE A 64 13.14 3.26 -7.24
N LYS A 65 14.33 3.06 -7.82
CA LYS A 65 15.27 4.16 -8.05
C LYS A 65 14.63 5.17 -9.01
N GLY A 66 14.51 6.42 -8.58
CA GLY A 66 14.05 7.52 -9.42
C GLY A 66 12.54 7.76 -9.44
N TRP A 67 11.85 7.52 -8.32
CA TRP A 67 10.50 8.05 -8.12
C TRP A 67 10.59 9.55 -7.78
N SER A 68 10.89 10.37 -8.79
CA SER A 68 10.96 11.83 -8.74
C SER A 68 10.15 12.43 -9.86
#